data_AF-A0A3G9JM82-F1
#
_entry.id   AF-A0A3G9JM82-F1
#
_cell.length_a   1.000
_cell.length_b   1.000
_cell.length_c   1.000
_cell.angle_alpha   90.00
_cell.angle_beta   90.00
_cell.angle_gamma   90.00
#
_symmetry.space_group_name_H-M   'P 1'
#
loop_
_entity.id
_entity.type
_entity.pdbx_description
1 polymer ?
#
loop_
_entity_poly.entity_id
_entity_poly.type
_entity_poly.pdbx_seq_one_letter_code
_entity_poly.pdbx_strand_id
1 'polypeptide(L)'
;MQGDVVHLLNVLNIPAFLLAPISGILMAGATASTTAGATVASQTFASVLLAKGVPALSAGAMIHAGATVIDSLPHGSFFHATGGAVNMDIGDRMKLIAFEAIVGLTSTILSVLVYLIA
;
A
#
# COMPACT_ATOMS: atom_id res chain seq x y z
N MET A 1 17.56 -1.87 -4.32
CA MET A 1 16.09 -1.79 -4.13
C MET A 1 15.71 -0.90 -2.95
N GLN A 2 16.00 -1.27 -1.69
CA GLN A 2 15.69 -0.39 -0.53
C GLN A 2 16.46 0.94 -0.56
N GLY A 3 17.78 0.88 -0.77
CA GLY A 3 18.64 2.07 -0.83
C GLY A 3 18.24 3.05 -1.94
N ASP A 4 17.80 2.55 -3.09
CA ASP A 4 17.41 3.37 -4.24
C ASP A 4 16.12 4.16 -3.96
N VAL A 5 15.15 3.53 -3.29
CA VAL A 5 13.89 4.20 -2.89
C VAL A 5 14.18 5.27 -1.84
N VAL A 6 15.02 4.97 -0.85
CA VAL A 6 15.40 5.95 0.19
C VAL A 6 16.20 7.11 -0.41
N HIS A 7 17.11 6.83 -1.33
CA HIS A 7 17.88 7.84 -2.04
C HIS A 7 16.96 8.75 -2.87
N LEU A 8 16.00 8.17 -3.60
CA LEU A 8 15.03 8.93 -4.38
C LEU A 8 14.18 9.86 -3.50
N LEU A 9 13.72 9.38 -2.35
CA LEU A 9 12.97 10.21 -1.39
C LEU A 9 13.80 11.39 -0.87
N ASN A 10 15.08 11.16 -0.56
CA ASN A 10 15.98 12.22 -0.12
C ASN A 10 16.24 13.26 -1.23
N VAL A 11 16.47 12.83 -2.48
CA VAL A 11 16.68 13.73 -3.62
C VAL A 11 15.43 14.57 -3.90
N LEU A 12 14.25 13.96 -3.80
CA LEU A 12 12.98 14.62 -4.03
C LEU A 12 12.48 15.44 -2.82
N ASN A 13 13.23 15.48 -1.71
CA ASN A 13 12.82 16.12 -0.44
C ASN A 13 11.44 15.63 0.05
N ILE A 14 11.09 14.38 -0.23
CA ILE A 14 9.82 13.79 0.19
C ILE A 14 9.93 13.40 1.68
N PRO A 15 8.96 13.79 2.52
CA PRO A 15 8.94 13.41 3.94
C PRO A 15 9.08 11.90 4.14
N ALA A 16 9.95 11.50 5.08
CA ALA A 16 10.27 10.09 5.30
C ALA A 16 9.06 9.22 5.65
N PHE A 17 8.03 9.79 6.30
CA PHE A 17 6.82 9.06 6.65
C PHE A 17 6.02 8.59 5.43
N LEU A 18 6.12 9.28 4.28
CA LEU A 18 5.45 8.88 3.03
C LEU A 18 6.04 7.61 2.43
N LEU A 19 7.23 7.18 2.87
CA LEU A 19 7.75 5.86 2.53
C LEU A 19 6.80 4.74 2.97
N ALA A 20 6.13 4.88 4.12
CA ALA A 20 5.22 3.88 4.65
C ALA A 20 4.05 3.58 3.68
N PRO A 21 3.18 4.56 3.33
CA PRO A 21 2.08 4.28 2.40
C PRO A 21 2.57 3.94 0.99
N ILE A 22 3.60 4.61 0.47
CA ILE A 22 4.10 4.36 -0.89
C ILE A 22 4.67 2.95 -1.03
N SER A 23 5.43 2.49 -0.05
CA SER A 23 5.97 1.11 -0.07
C SER A 23 4.85 0.07 0.00
N GLY A 24 3.80 0.30 0.81
CA GLY A 24 2.61 -0.54 0.83
C GLY A 24 1.97 -0.66 -0.54
N ILE A 25 1.67 0.46 -1.20
CA ILE A 25 1.07 0.52 -2.55
C ILE A 25 1.91 -0.28 -3.55
N LEU A 26 3.21 0.03 -3.64
CA LEU A 26 4.09 -0.57 -4.65
C LEU A 26 4.28 -2.07 -4.43
N MET A 27 4.49 -2.50 -3.17
CA MET A 27 4.69 -3.91 -2.86
C MET A 27 3.40 -4.71 -3.07
N ALA A 28 2.25 -4.18 -2.66
CA ALA A 28 0.97 -4.84 -2.89
C ALA A 28 0.61 -4.95 -4.36
N GLY A 29 0.96 -3.93 -5.18
CA GLY A 29 0.80 -4.00 -6.63
C GLY A 29 1.71 -5.04 -7.29
N ALA A 30 2.93 -5.22 -6.77
CA ALA A 30 3.84 -6.25 -7.27
C ALA A 30 3.41 -7.68 -6.87
N THR A 31 2.72 -7.83 -5.73
CA THR A 31 2.27 -9.15 -5.23
C THR A 31 0.79 -9.44 -5.52
N ALA A 32 0.01 -8.45 -5.98
CA ALA A 32 -1.45 -8.42 -5.96
C ALA A 32 -2.06 -9.02 -4.68
N SER A 33 -1.60 -8.52 -3.52
CA SER A 33 -2.02 -9.01 -2.21
C SER A 33 -1.72 -7.97 -1.14
N THR A 34 -2.75 -7.52 -0.41
CA THR A 34 -2.56 -6.62 0.74
C THR A 34 -1.64 -7.25 1.78
N THR A 35 -1.86 -8.52 2.14
CA THR A 35 -1.09 -9.19 3.18
C THR A 35 0.36 -9.40 2.77
N ALA A 36 0.62 -9.91 1.56
CA ALA A 36 1.99 -10.13 1.10
C ALA A 36 2.71 -8.79 0.89
N GLY A 37 2.06 -7.81 0.26
CA GLY A 37 2.59 -6.48 0.02
C GLY A 37 2.97 -5.76 1.32
N ALA A 38 2.05 -5.72 2.29
CA ALA A 38 2.31 -5.12 3.60
C ALA A 38 3.43 -5.85 4.36
N THR A 39 3.51 -7.18 4.25
CA THR A 39 4.57 -7.98 4.88
C THR A 39 5.94 -7.63 4.30
N VAL A 40 6.06 -7.66 2.97
CA VAL A 40 7.32 -7.34 2.26
C VAL A 40 7.72 -5.89 2.51
N ALA A 41 6.79 -4.95 2.42
CA ALA A 41 7.04 -3.53 2.71
C ALA A 41 7.52 -3.32 4.15
N SER A 42 6.86 -3.94 5.13
CA SER A 42 7.22 -3.82 6.55
C SER A 42 8.60 -4.41 6.82
N GLN A 43 8.88 -5.63 6.33
CA GLN A 43 10.18 -6.27 6.50
C GLN A 43 11.31 -5.48 5.85
N THR A 44 11.03 -4.86 4.70
CA THR A 44 12.01 -4.06 3.98
C THR A 44 12.26 -2.73 4.68
N PHE A 45 11.22 -1.96 5.03
CA PHE A 45 11.35 -0.55 5.39
C PHE A 45 11.15 -0.22 6.87
N ALA A 46 10.82 -1.18 7.74
CA ALA A 46 10.61 -0.92 9.17
C ALA A 46 11.79 -0.20 9.82
N SER A 47 13.02 -0.67 9.60
CA SER A 47 14.22 -0.05 10.20
C SER A 47 14.39 1.41 9.78
N VAL A 48 14.14 1.74 8.51
CA VAL A 48 14.25 3.10 7.97
C VAL A 48 13.17 4.01 8.56
N LEU A 49 11.92 3.56 8.61
CA LEU A 49 10.80 4.32 9.14
C LEU A 49 10.99 4.65 10.63
N LEU A 50 11.38 3.64 11.41
CA LEU A 50 11.65 3.81 12.84
C LEU A 50 12.86 4.73 13.09
N ALA A 51 13.94 4.58 12.32
CA ALA A 51 15.12 5.45 12.42
C ALA A 51 14.82 6.92 12.06
N LYS A 52 13.78 7.16 11.26
CA LYS A 52 13.30 8.50 10.90
C LYS A 52 12.21 9.02 11.85
N GLY A 53 11.95 8.32 12.95
CA GLY A 53 11.04 8.76 14.01
C GLY A 53 9.55 8.50 13.73
N VAL A 54 9.21 7.69 12.73
CA VAL A 54 7.82 7.28 12.50
C VAL A 54 7.48 6.19 13.53
N PRO A 55 6.46 6.37 14.40
CA PRO A 55 6.07 5.36 15.38
C PRO A 55 5.68 4.05 14.70
N ALA A 56 6.01 2.91 15.32
CA ALA A 56 5.73 1.59 14.76
C ALA A 56 4.24 1.37 14.40
N LEU A 57 3.34 1.86 15.27
CA LEU A 57 1.90 1.80 15.03
C LEU A 57 1.50 2.56 13.76
N SER A 58 1.95 3.82 13.63
CA SER A 58 1.65 4.66 12.47
C SER A 58 2.29 4.12 11.19
N ALA A 59 3.53 3.64 11.27
CA ALA A 59 4.22 3.00 10.15
C ALA A 59 3.45 1.78 9.64
N GLY A 60 3.05 0.88 10.55
CA GLY A 60 2.26 -0.30 10.21
C GLY A 60 0.89 0.05 9.63
N ALA A 61 0.18 1.01 10.23
CA ALA A 61 -1.11 1.48 9.74
C ALA A 61 -1.01 2.06 8.33
N MET A 62 -0.05 2.96 8.08
CA MET A 62 0.14 3.57 6.77
C MET A 62 0.58 2.55 5.70
N ILE A 63 1.48 1.61 6.03
CA ILE A 63 1.88 0.53 5.11
C ILE A 63 0.67 -0.33 4.75
N HIS A 64 -0.10 -0.77 5.75
CA HIS A 64 -1.27 -1.61 5.52
C HIS A 64 -2.32 -0.88 4.68
N ALA A 65 -2.63 0.38 5.02
CA ALA A 65 -3.57 1.19 4.26
C ALA A 65 -3.11 1.36 2.81
N GLY A 66 -1.82 1.69 2.60
CA GLY A 66 -1.23 1.79 1.27
C GLY A 66 -1.32 0.48 0.47
N ALA A 67 -1.15 -0.67 1.13
CA ALA A 67 -1.25 -1.97 0.48
C ALA A 67 -2.64 -2.24 -0.11
N THR A 68 -3.71 -1.65 0.42
CA THR A 68 -5.08 -1.83 -0.11
C THR A 68 -5.37 -1.07 -1.41
N VAL A 69 -4.48 -0.18 -1.87
CA VAL A 69 -4.76 0.70 -3.02
C VAL A 69 -4.75 -0.06 -4.34
N ILE A 70 -3.84 -1.02 -4.53
CA ILE A 70 -3.70 -1.75 -5.81
C ILE A 70 -3.43 -3.24 -5.59
N ASP A 71 -3.90 -3.82 -4.49
CA ASP A 71 -3.78 -5.26 -4.26
C ASP A 71 -4.73 -6.11 -5.13
N SER A 72 -5.79 -5.49 -5.64
CA SER A 72 -6.88 -6.16 -6.35
C SER A 72 -6.61 -6.32 -7.86
N LEU A 73 -5.33 -6.36 -8.25
CA LEU A 73 -4.93 -6.51 -9.66
C LEU A 73 -5.19 -7.93 -10.19
N PRO A 74 -5.33 -8.12 -11.52
CA PRO A 74 -5.79 -9.39 -12.10
C PRO A 74 -4.90 -10.61 -11.88
N HIS A 75 -3.65 -10.41 -11.46
CA HIS A 75 -2.73 -11.51 -11.16
C HIS A 75 -2.85 -12.02 -9.71
N GLY A 76 -3.67 -11.36 -8.89
CA GLY A 76 -3.95 -11.75 -7.51
C GLY A 76 -5.16 -12.65 -7.38
N SER A 77 -5.13 -13.55 -6.40
CA SER A 77 -6.25 -14.46 -6.10
C SER A 77 -7.51 -13.70 -5.65
N PHE A 78 -7.35 -12.54 -5.01
CA PHE A 78 -8.47 -11.72 -4.54
C PHE A 78 -9.38 -11.23 -5.69
N PHE A 79 -8.78 -10.86 -6.83
CA PHE A 79 -9.52 -10.46 -8.03
C PHE A 79 -10.47 -11.56 -8.49
N HIS A 80 -9.97 -12.79 -8.57
CA HIS A 80 -10.74 -13.96 -9.00
C HIS A 80 -11.75 -14.43 -7.95
N ALA A 81 -11.38 -14.44 -6.68
CA ALA A 81 -12.26 -14.88 -5.60
C ALA A 81 -13.49 -13.97 -5.45
N THR A 82 -13.29 -12.64 -5.51
CA THR A 82 -14.38 -11.65 -5.38
C THR A 82 -15.26 -11.59 -6.62
N GLY A 83 -14.68 -11.68 -7.83
CA GLY A 83 -15.46 -11.77 -9.06
C GLY A 83 -16.27 -13.06 -9.15
N GLY A 84 -15.67 -14.20 -8.81
CA GLY A 84 -16.33 -15.50 -8.83
C GLY A 84 -17.47 -15.63 -7.82
N ALA A 85 -17.38 -14.96 -6.66
CA ALA A 85 -18.40 -15.01 -5.61
C ALA A 85 -19.79 -14.50 -6.07
N VAL A 86 -19.84 -13.64 -7.09
CA VAL A 86 -21.08 -13.10 -7.64
C VAL A 86 -21.26 -13.41 -9.13
N ASN A 87 -20.49 -14.37 -9.66
CA ASN A 87 -20.44 -14.71 -11.09
C ASN A 87 -20.25 -13.48 -12.00
N MET A 88 -19.37 -12.56 -11.60
CA MET A 88 -19.05 -11.36 -12.37
C MET A 88 -18.24 -11.69 -13.61
N ASP A 89 -18.56 -11.06 -14.75
CA ASP A 89 -17.71 -11.14 -15.93
C ASP A 89 -16.39 -10.38 -15.72
N ILE A 90 -15.32 -10.81 -16.40
CA ILE A 90 -14.00 -10.19 -16.29
C ILE A 90 -14.06 -8.70 -16.66
N GLY A 91 -14.85 -8.32 -17.66
CA GLY A 91 -15.00 -6.93 -18.09
C GLY A 91 -15.54 -6.02 -16.99
N ASP A 92 -16.53 -6.49 -16.22
CA ASP A 92 -17.08 -5.73 -15.08
C ASP A 92 -16.13 -5.73 -13.89
N ARG A 93 -15.44 -6.85 -13.64
CA ARG A 93 -14.44 -6.95 -12.57
C ARG A 93 -13.25 -6.01 -12.79
N MET A 94 -12.84 -5.78 -14.04
CA MET A 94 -11.80 -4.82 -14.39
C MET A 94 -12.18 -3.38 -14.04
N LYS A 95 -13.47 -3.02 -14.16
CA LYS A 95 -13.95 -1.67 -13.77
C LYS A 95 -13.84 -1.44 -12.27
N LEU A 96 -13.99 -2.51 -11.46
CA LEU A 96 -13.87 -2.42 -10.01
C LEU A 96 -12.45 -2.09 -9.52
N ILE A 97 -11.39 -2.41 -10.28
CA ILE A 97 -10.01 -2.11 -9.86
C ILE A 97 -9.85 -0.62 -9.52
N ALA A 98 -10.38 0.27 -10.36
CA ALA A 98 -10.31 1.71 -10.12
C ALA A 98 -11.12 2.13 -8.88
N PHE A 99 -12.27 1.50 -8.65
CA PHE A 99 -13.12 1.78 -7.49
C PHE A 99 -12.44 1.32 -6.18
N GLU A 100 -11.95 0.09 -6.16
CA GLU A 100 -11.17 -0.48 -5.04
C GLU A 100 -9.94 0.39 -4.75
N ALA A 101 -9.25 0.87 -5.79
CA ALA A 101 -8.12 1.76 -5.63
C ALA A 101 -8.48 3.11 -5.01
N ILE A 102 -9.62 3.69 -5.36
CA ILE A 102 -10.10 4.93 -4.73
C ILE A 102 -10.44 4.69 -3.25
N VAL A 103 -11.07 3.56 -2.92
CA VAL A 103 -11.37 3.17 -1.53
C VAL A 103 -10.08 3.00 -0.72
N GLY A 104 -9.12 2.24 -1.25
CA GLY A 104 -7.81 2.06 -0.60
C GLY A 104 -7.03 3.36 -0.48
N LEU A 105 -7.08 4.23 -1.50
CA LEU A 105 -6.42 5.53 -1.46
C LEU A 105 -7.05 6.44 -0.40
N THR A 106 -8.38 6.39 -0.25
CA THR A 106 -9.08 7.13 0.82
C THR A 106 -8.60 6.67 2.20
N SER A 107 -8.53 5.36 2.43
CA SER A 107 -7.99 4.80 3.69
C SER A 107 -6.53 5.22 3.93
N THR A 108 -5.72 5.22 2.87
CA THR A 108 -4.31 5.66 2.92
C THR A 108 -4.18 7.12 3.32
N ILE A 109 -4.96 8.01 2.69
CA ILE A 109 -4.98 9.45 3.02
C ILE A 109 -5.39 9.65 4.48
N LEU A 110 -6.47 8.98 4.93
CA LEU A 110 -6.91 9.08 6.32
C LEU A 110 -5.85 8.57 7.30
N SER A 111 -5.16 7.47 6.99
CA SER A 111 -4.09 6.93 7.82
C SER A 111 -2.92 7.92 7.96
N VAL A 112 -2.54 8.60 6.87
CA VAL A 112 -1.53 9.67 6.89
C VAL A 112 -2.01 10.86 7.70
N LEU A 113 -3.26 11.30 7.50
CA LEU A 113 -3.82 12.43 8.25
C LEU A 113 -3.84 12.16 9.75
N VAL A 114 -4.23 10.95 10.17
CA VAL A 114 -4.19 10.55 11.58
C VAL A 114 -2.76 10.62 12.13
N TYR A 115 -1.76 10.17 11.37
CA TYR A 115 -0.35 10.31 11.78
C TYR A 115 0.10 11.77 11.92
N LEU A 116 -0.43 12.69 11.10
CA LEU A 116 -0.04 14.11 11.14
C LEU A 116 -0.68 14.88 12.30
N ILE A 117 -1.80 14.41 12.86
CA ILE A 117 -2.55 15.11 13.92
C ILE A 117 -2.44 14.46 15.30
N ALA A 118 -2.01 13.19 15.38
CA ALA A 118 -1.87 12.42 16.61
C ALA A 118 -0.43 12.45 17.13
#